data_AF-A0A3M0ZTF3-F1
#
_entry.id   AF-A0A3M0ZTF3-F1
#
_cell.length_a   1.000
_cell.length_b   1.000
_cell.length_c   1.000
_cell.angle_alpha   90.00
_cell.angle_beta   90.00
_cell.angle_gamma   90.00
#
_symmetry.space_group_name_H-M   'P 1'
#
loop_
_entity.id
_entity.type
_entity.pdbx_description
1 polymer ?
#
loop_
_entity_poly.entity_id
_entity_poly.type
_entity_poly.pdbx_seq_one_letter_code
_entity_poly.pdbx_strand_id
1 'polypeptide(L)'
;MNHENPRESNMIHQDEKKLFSINLDSVQKVDLKRLMREFEHTLIEWALQKSGGKQGAAAKVLSIPRTTLQSKLVKERKNGSTPN
;
A
#
# COMPACT_ATOMS: atom_id res chain seq x y z
N MET A 1 27.85 -2.64 -41.64
CA MET A 1 27.26 -3.85 -41.03
C MET A 1 27.05 -3.57 -39.56
N ASN A 2 25.81 -3.25 -39.20
CA ASN A 2 25.41 -2.93 -37.83
C ASN A 2 25.56 -4.19 -36.97
N HIS A 3 26.42 -4.13 -35.96
CA HIS A 3 26.49 -5.18 -34.93
C HIS A 3 25.78 -4.66 -33.69
N GLU A 4 24.78 -5.43 -33.30
CA GLU A 4 23.71 -5.13 -32.38
C GLU A 4 24.21 -5.04 -30.93
N ASN A 5 23.59 -4.16 -30.15
CA ASN A 5 23.82 -4.00 -28.72
C ASN A 5 22.88 -4.93 -27.93
N PRO A 6 23.35 -5.93 -27.19
CA PRO A 6 22.49 -6.80 -26.39
C PRO A 6 22.83 -6.66 -24.91
N ARG A 7 22.37 -5.58 -24.26
CA ARG A 7 22.43 -5.45 -22.79
C ARG A 7 21.21 -4.77 -22.17
N GLU A 8 20.04 -4.99 -22.74
CA GLU A 8 18.78 -4.74 -22.03
C GLU A 8 18.00 -6.05 -21.96
N SER A 9 17.31 -6.28 -20.84
CA SER A 9 16.41 -7.40 -20.53
C SER A 9 17.01 -8.53 -19.67
N ASN A 10 17.12 -8.29 -18.37
CA ASN A 10 16.50 -9.16 -17.36
C ASN A 10 16.70 -8.60 -15.94
N MET A 11 15.86 -7.64 -15.56
CA MET A 11 15.53 -7.43 -14.14
C MET A 11 14.31 -8.30 -13.86
N ILE A 12 14.55 -9.51 -13.36
CA ILE A 12 13.49 -10.35 -12.81
C ILE A 12 13.06 -9.69 -11.49
N HIS A 13 11.96 -8.94 -11.51
CA HIS A 13 11.27 -8.55 -10.28
C HIS A 13 10.56 -9.79 -9.73
N GLN A 14 11.27 -10.54 -8.88
CA GLN A 14 10.64 -11.49 -7.98
C GLN A 14 9.88 -10.72 -6.91
N ASP A 15 8.62 -10.39 -7.17
CA ASP A 15 7.65 -10.03 -6.13
C ASP A 15 6.29 -10.66 -6.48
N GLU A 16 6.33 -11.97 -6.73
CA GLU A 16 5.13 -12.76 -6.92
C GLU A 16 4.50 -13.11 -5.56
N LYS A 17 3.39 -12.43 -5.27
CA LYS A 17 2.36 -12.79 -4.29
C LYS A 17 2.81 -12.98 -2.83
N LYS A 18 2.88 -11.87 -2.10
CA LYS A 18 2.23 -11.81 -0.78
C LYS A 18 1.06 -10.82 -0.84
N LEU A 19 -0.01 -11.20 -1.52
CA LEU A 19 -1.31 -10.62 -1.25
C LEU A 19 -1.74 -11.13 0.13
N PHE A 20 -1.48 -10.32 1.14
CA PHE A 20 -2.01 -10.35 2.51
C PHE A 20 -2.63 -11.70 2.95
N SER A 21 -1.87 -12.50 3.69
CA SER A 21 -2.41 -13.67 4.39
C SER A 21 -2.76 -13.28 5.82
N ILE A 22 -3.99 -13.60 6.24
CA ILE A 22 -4.43 -13.47 7.63
C ILE A 22 -4.54 -14.89 8.19
N ASN A 23 -3.72 -15.22 9.20
CA ASN A 23 -3.86 -16.47 9.94
C ASN A 23 -4.73 -16.23 11.18
N LEU A 24 -5.83 -16.98 11.31
CA LEU A 24 -6.78 -16.87 12.41
C LEU A 24 -6.87 -18.14 13.27
N ASP A 25 -6.11 -19.18 12.94
CA ASP A 25 -6.30 -20.54 13.47
C ASP A 25 -6.12 -20.64 15.00
N SER A 26 -5.34 -19.74 15.59
CA SER A 26 -5.05 -19.68 17.03
C SER A 26 -5.68 -18.47 17.74
N VAL A 27 -6.48 -17.66 17.05
CA VAL A 27 -6.96 -16.37 17.56
C VAL A 27 -8.40 -16.49 18.09
N GLN A 28 -8.58 -16.38 19.40
CA GLN A 28 -9.92 -16.42 20.03
C GLN A 28 -10.72 -15.12 19.84
N LYS A 29 -10.06 -13.98 19.61
CA LYS A 29 -10.70 -12.68 19.40
C LYS A 29 -9.87 -11.78 18.50
N VAL A 30 -10.54 -11.14 17.55
CA VAL A 30 -9.92 -10.24 16.58
C VAL A 30 -10.41 -8.80 16.79
N ASP A 31 -9.49 -7.84 16.84
CA ASP A 31 -9.83 -6.42 16.73
C ASP A 31 -9.90 -6.03 15.24
N LEU A 32 -11.09 -6.15 14.67
CA LEU A 32 -11.35 -5.82 13.27
C LEU A 32 -10.97 -4.37 12.95
N LYS A 33 -11.26 -3.42 13.86
CA LYS A 33 -11.00 -2.00 13.62
C LYS A 33 -9.51 -1.72 13.54
N ARG A 34 -8.70 -2.38 14.37
CA ARG A 34 -7.24 -2.27 14.30
C ARG A 34 -6.71 -2.88 13.01
N LEU A 35 -7.08 -4.11 12.68
CA LEU A 35 -6.59 -4.79 11.47
C LEU A 35 -6.96 -4.06 10.19
N MET A 36 -8.20 -3.58 10.06
CA MET A 36 -8.60 -2.79 8.90
C MET A 36 -7.78 -1.50 8.78
N ARG A 37 -7.43 -0.86 9.90
CA ARG A 37 -6.59 0.34 9.87
C ARG A 37 -5.17 0.03 9.41
N GLU A 38 -4.54 -1.00 9.98
CA GLU A 38 -3.19 -1.42 9.58
C GLU A 38 -3.17 -1.77 8.08
N PHE A 39 -4.15 -2.53 7.62
CA PHE A 39 -4.31 -2.86 6.21
C PHE A 39 -4.49 -1.63 5.32
N GLU A 40 -5.41 -0.73 5.68
CA GLU A 40 -5.64 0.51 4.94
C GLU A 40 -4.39 1.40 4.93
N HIS A 41 -3.67 1.50 6.05
CA HIS A 41 -2.44 2.26 6.18
C HIS A 41 -1.37 1.76 5.20
N THR A 42 -1.09 0.45 5.21
CA THR A 42 -0.11 -0.17 4.30
C THR A 42 -0.46 0.10 2.83
N LEU A 43 -1.75 -0.01 2.45
CA LEU A 43 -2.17 0.26 1.08
C LEU A 43 -2.01 1.73 0.69
N ILE A 44 -2.33 2.66 1.59
CA ILE A 44 -2.19 4.09 1.35
C ILE A 44 -0.72 4.47 1.20
N GLU A 45 0.14 3.95 2.07
CA GLU A 45 1.59 4.18 2.01
C GLU A 45 2.17 3.64 0.69
N TRP A 46 1.87 2.39 0.34
CA TRP A 46 2.28 1.80 -0.93
C TRP A 46 1.82 2.65 -2.13
N ALA A 47 0.57 3.09 -2.13
CA ALA A 47 0.04 3.91 -3.22
C ALA A 47 0.73 5.28 -3.31
N LEU A 48 1.06 5.89 -2.17
CA LEU A 48 1.81 7.15 -2.12
C LEU A 48 3.24 6.98 -2.63
N GLN A 49 3.94 5.92 -2.21
CA GLN A 49 5.30 5.59 -2.69
C GLN A 49 5.28 5.38 -4.21
N LYS A 50 4.35 4.55 -4.71
CA LYS A 50 4.17 4.30 -6.15
C LYS A 50 3.83 5.57 -6.95
N SER A 51 3.23 6.56 -6.30
CA SER A 51 2.78 7.82 -6.92
C SER A 51 3.74 8.99 -6.73
N GLY A 52 4.90 8.78 -6.11
CA GLY A 52 5.84 9.86 -5.76
C GLY A 52 5.22 10.91 -4.82
N GLY A 53 4.41 10.47 -3.86
CA GLY A 53 3.73 11.32 -2.87
C GLY A 53 2.51 12.08 -3.40
N LYS A 54 2.19 11.99 -4.70
CA LYS A 54 1.05 12.69 -5.29
C LYS A 54 -0.26 12.01 -4.91
N GLN A 55 -0.94 12.54 -3.90
CA GLN A 55 -2.24 12.02 -3.42
C GLN A 55 -3.28 11.79 -4.54
N GLY A 56 -3.28 12.60 -5.60
CA GLY A 56 -4.25 12.46 -6.70
C GLY A 56 -3.98 11.22 -7.54
N ALA A 57 -2.70 10.91 -7.78
CA ALA A 57 -2.27 9.68 -8.42
C ALA A 57 -2.44 8.48 -7.48
N ALA A 58 -2.14 8.62 -6.19
CA ALA A 58 -2.33 7.55 -5.20
C ALA A 58 -3.80 7.14 -5.08
N ALA A 59 -4.73 8.10 -5.11
CA ALA A 59 -6.17 7.82 -5.11
C ALA A 59 -6.60 7.02 -6.35
N LYS A 60 -6.04 7.34 -7.53
CA LYS A 60 -6.25 6.57 -8.76
C LYS A 60 -5.68 5.16 -8.67
N VAL A 61 -4.47 5.01 -8.12
CA VAL A 61 -3.84 3.69 -7.89
C VAL A 61 -4.71 2.81 -6.99
N LEU A 62 -5.32 3.39 -5.96
CA LEU A 62 -6.24 2.69 -5.06
C LEU A 62 -7.68 2.59 -5.57
N SER A 63 -7.99 3.16 -6.74
CA SER A 63 -9.36 3.22 -7.29
C SER A 63 -10.39 3.81 -6.32
N ILE A 64 -10.01 4.86 -5.59
CA ILE A 64 -10.91 5.59 -4.68
C ILE A 64 -10.96 7.08 -5.05
N PRO A 65 -12.04 7.80 -4.68
CA PRO A 65 -12.08 9.25 -4.80
C PRO A 65 -10.95 9.91 -4.02
N ARG A 66 -10.39 11.01 -4.56
CA ARG A 66 -9.36 11.80 -3.88
C ARG A 66 -9.81 12.30 -2.51
N THR A 67 -11.05 12.72 -2.38
CA THR A 67 -11.67 13.19 -1.13
C THR A 67 -11.72 12.09 -0.08
N THR A 68 -11.94 10.83 -0.49
CA THR A 68 -11.87 9.65 0.38
C THR A 68 -10.46 9.42 0.88
N LEU A 69 -9.46 9.46 0.00
CA LEU A 69 -8.05 9.33 0.40
C LEU A 69 -7.65 10.42 1.40
N GLN A 70 -8.02 11.68 1.13
CA GLN A 70 -7.74 12.79 2.04
C GLN A 70 -8.37 12.60 3.42
N SER A 71 -9.63 12.16 3.46
CA SER A 71 -10.32 11.87 4.72
C SER A 71 -9.63 10.76 5.52
N LYS A 72 -9.15 9.70 4.83
CA LYS A 72 -8.38 8.63 5.46
C LYS A 72 -7.04 9.15 6.03
N LEU A 73 -6.29 9.94 5.24
CA LEU A 73 -5.02 10.54 5.70
C LEU A 73 -5.18 11.48 6.90
N VAL A 74 -6.30 12.20 7.00
CA VAL A 74 -6.60 13.03 8.18
C VAL A 74 -6.87 12.16 9.41
N LYS A 75 -7.62 11.06 9.26
CA LYS A 75 -7.88 10.12 10.35
C LYS A 75 -6.60 9.45 10.84
N GLU A 76 -5.72 9.05 9.94
CA GLU A 76 -4.42 8.46 10.29
C GLU A 76 -3.56 9.41 11.13
N ARG A 77 -3.46 10.68 10.72
CA ARG A 77 -2.71 11.69 11.47
C ARG A 77 -3.25 11.96 12.87
N LYS A 78 -4.57 11.89 13.06
CA LYS A 78 -5.20 12.07 14.39
C LYS A 78 -4.94 10.90 15.33
N ASN A 79 -4.72 9.70 14.79
CA ASN A 79 -4.56 8.49 15.56
C ASN A 79 -3.08 8.17 15.89
N GLY A 80 -2.13 8.77 15.16
CA GLY A 80 -0.68 8.60 15.39
C GLY A 80 -0.12 9.35 16.62
N SER A 81 -0.96 9.93 17.49
CA SER A 81 -0.54 10.73 18.66
C SER A 81 -0.89 10.11 20.02
N THR A 82 -1.11 8.80 20.11
CA THR A 82 -1.12 8.09 21.41
C THR A 82 -0.10 6.96 21.41
N PRO A 83 1.14 7.21 21.85
CA PRO A 83 1.97 6.16 22.42
C PRO A 83 1.35 5.77 23.77
N ASN A 84 1.13 4.47 23.97
CA ASN A 84 0.82 3.89 25.27
C ASN A 84 2.11 3.70 26.09
#